data_AF-A0A239U9M8-F1
#
_entry.id   AF-A0A239U9M8-F1
#
_cell.length_a   1.000
_cell.length_b   1.000
_cell.length_c   1.000
_cell.angle_alpha   90.00
_cell.angle_beta   90.00
_cell.angle_gamma   90.00
#
_symmetry.space_group_name_H-M   'P 1'
#
loop_
_entity.id
_entity.type
_entity.pdbx_description
1 polymer ?
#
loop_
_entity_poly.entity_id
_entity_poly.type
_entity_poly.pdbx_seq_one_letter_code
_entity_poly.pdbx_strand_id
1 'polypeptide(L)'
;MNKNNIYKIEYNDIIDFRLLLNDYINCFTRKKCFLHISDKSIKVAEIRFSKDHLPHILGLHKVINESANVFLTKILQGKLTHSSIKKHHNYQNIKDWLYSYNFLHRCFIEKIWHGV
;
A
#
# COMPACT_ATOMS: atom_id res chain seq x y z
N MET A 1 -18.13 -1.38 13.99
CA MET A 1 -16.77 -0.96 13.57
C MET A 1 -16.84 0.54 13.33
N ASN A 2 -16.24 1.37 14.19
CA ASN A 2 -16.28 2.82 14.03
C ASN A 2 -15.56 3.23 12.73
N LYS A 3 -16.07 4.26 12.04
CA LYS A 3 -15.50 4.93 10.86
C LYS A 3 -14.15 5.61 11.17
N ASN A 4 -13.22 4.91 11.81
CA ASN A 4 -12.03 5.50 12.41
C ASN A 4 -10.87 5.52 11.42
N ASN A 5 -10.56 6.73 10.92
CA ASN A 5 -9.30 7.19 10.37
C ASN A 5 -8.59 6.25 9.39
N ILE A 6 -9.14 6.12 8.18
CA ILE A 6 -8.37 5.65 7.02
C ILE A 6 -7.25 6.66 6.75
N TYR A 7 -6.01 6.18 6.65
CA TYR A 7 -4.89 7.02 6.22
C TYR A 7 -5.02 7.35 4.73
N LYS A 8 -5.13 8.64 4.40
CA LYS A 8 -5.16 9.15 3.03
C LYS A 8 -3.89 9.95 2.76
N ILE A 9 -3.34 9.75 1.56
CA ILE A 9 -2.21 10.52 1.06
C ILE A 9 -2.75 11.69 0.24
N GLU A 10 -2.58 12.90 0.73
CA GLU A 10 -2.88 14.10 -0.06
C GLU A 10 -1.72 14.43 -1.01
N TYR A 11 -2.06 15.04 -2.16
CA TYR A 11 -1.05 15.37 -3.16
C TYR A 11 -0.07 16.42 -2.63
N ASN A 12 1.24 16.15 -2.78
CA ASN A 12 2.38 16.94 -2.29
C ASN A 12 2.63 16.93 -0.78
N ASP A 13 1.82 16.23 0.02
CA ASP A 13 2.06 16.13 1.46
C ASP A 13 3.24 15.22 1.82
N ILE A 14 3.79 15.44 3.02
CA ILE A 14 4.74 14.53 3.64
C ILE A 14 3.97 13.29 4.12
N ILE A 15 4.08 12.22 3.34
CA ILE A 15 3.63 10.88 3.74
C ILE A 15 4.34 10.43 5.03
N ASP A 16 3.56 10.07 6.03
CA ASP A 16 4.01 9.38 7.23
C ASP A 16 3.95 7.86 6.98
N PHE A 17 5.11 7.26 6.74
CA PHE A 17 5.20 5.82 6.46
C PHE A 17 4.80 4.94 7.65
N ARG A 18 4.84 5.45 8.88
CA ARG A 18 4.42 4.68 10.06
C ARG A 18 2.91 4.64 10.15
N LEU A 19 2.24 5.77 9.92
CA LEU A 19 0.78 5.81 9.82
C LEU A 19 0.28 4.97 8.64
N LEU A 20 0.91 5.08 7.47
CA LEU A 20 0.60 4.28 6.29
C LEU A 20 0.76 2.77 6.56
N LEU A 21 1.87 2.36 7.17
CA LEU A 21 2.11 0.95 7.50
C LEU A 21 1.03 0.41 8.47
N ASN A 22 0.70 1.18 9.51
CA ASN A 22 -0.32 0.81 10.47
C ASN A 22 -1.70 0.68 9.81
N ASP A 23 -2.07 1.66 8.98
CA ASP A 23 -3.31 1.60 8.22
C ASP A 23 -3.33 0.38 7.28
N TYR A 24 -2.24 0.12 6.55
CA TYR A 24 -2.17 -1.00 5.61
C TYR A 24 -2.37 -2.35 6.32
N ILE A 25 -1.71 -2.54 7.46
CA ILE A 25 -1.87 -3.75 8.28
C ILE A 25 -3.31 -3.89 8.79
N ASN A 26 -3.93 -2.81 9.25
CA ASN A 26 -5.27 -2.87 9.84
C ASN A 26 -6.36 -3.05 8.78
N CYS A 27 -6.21 -2.40 7.64
CA CYS A 27 -7.23 -2.34 6.59
C CYS A 27 -7.16 -3.54 5.63
N PHE A 28 -5.96 -4.01 5.26
CA PHE A 28 -5.79 -4.98 4.16
C PHE A 28 -5.32 -6.35 4.64
N THR A 29 -4.31 -6.45 5.50
CA THR A 29 -3.67 -7.76 5.77
C THR A 29 -4.51 -8.71 6.62
N ARG A 30 -5.51 -8.17 7.33
CA ARG A 30 -6.47 -8.96 8.13
C ARG A 30 -7.68 -9.42 7.32
N LYS A 31 -7.78 -9.03 6.04
CA LYS A 31 -8.94 -9.29 5.19
C LYS A 31 -8.53 -10.18 4.02
N LYS A 32 -9.54 -10.84 3.46
CA LYS A 32 -9.44 -11.67 2.25
C LYS A 32 -10.44 -11.12 1.25
N CYS A 33 -10.03 -10.98 0.00
CA CYS A 33 -10.92 -10.58 -1.08
C CYS A 33 -11.10 -11.77 -2.03
N PHE A 34 -12.34 -12.12 -2.35
CA PHE A 34 -12.64 -13.15 -3.34
C PHE A 34 -13.10 -12.47 -4.63
N LEU A 35 -12.33 -12.66 -5.70
CA LEU A 35 -12.68 -12.21 -7.02
C LEU A 35 -13.39 -13.35 -7.74
N HIS A 36 -14.66 -13.16 -8.07
CA HIS A 36 -15.41 -14.09 -8.91
C HIS A 36 -15.12 -13.75 -10.38
N ILE A 37 -14.60 -14.73 -11.12
CA ILE A 37 -14.23 -14.56 -12.52
C ILE A 37 -15.23 -15.39 -13.34
N SER A 38 -15.71 -14.81 -14.43
CA SER A 38 -16.65 -15.45 -15.36
C SER A 38 -16.00 -16.54 -16.23
N ASP A 39 -14.71 -16.78 -16.05
CA ASP A 39 -13.96 -17.80 -16.77
C ASP A 39 -14.38 -19.21 -16.32
N LYS A 40 -14.50 -20.13 -17.29
CA LYS A 40 -14.98 -21.50 -17.01
C LYS A 40 -13.98 -22.33 -16.20
N SER A 41 -12.69 -22.01 -16.27
CA SER A 41 -11.60 -22.76 -15.63
C SER A 41 -11.23 -22.23 -14.23
N ILE A 42 -11.32 -20.91 -14.03
CA ILE A 42 -11.06 -20.27 -12.73
C ILE A 42 -12.31 -19.49 -12.32
N LYS A 43 -13.08 -20.04 -11.39
CA LYS A 43 -14.33 -19.42 -10.92
C LYS A 43 -14.10 -18.38 -9.83
N VAL A 44 -13.06 -18.56 -9.02
CA VAL A 44 -12.77 -17.71 -7.86
C VAL A 44 -11.25 -17.59 -7.67
N ALA A 45 -10.77 -16.36 -7.52
CA ALA A 45 -9.42 -16.07 -7.06
C ALA A 45 -9.48 -15.45 -5.65
N GLU A 46 -8.74 -16.02 -4.70
CA GLU A 46 -8.57 -15.44 -3.36
C GLU A 46 -7.34 -14.50 -3.37
N ILE A 47 -7.57 -13.23 -3.05
CA ILE A 47 -6.55 -12.21 -2.90
C ILE A 47 -6.29 -12.00 -1.41
N ARG A 48 -5.02 -12.20 -1.01
CA ARG A 48 -4.53 -11.92 0.34
C ARG A 48 -3.43 -10.89 0.30
N PHE A 49 -3.55 -9.87 1.14
CA PHE A 49 -2.50 -8.89 1.35
C PHE A 49 -1.63 -9.32 2.53
N SER A 50 -0.32 -9.24 2.36
CA SER A 50 0.64 -9.40 3.44
C SER A 50 1.44 -8.11 3.62
N LYS A 51 1.97 -7.89 4.83
CA LYS A 51 2.70 -6.67 5.21
C LYS A 51 3.97 -6.47 4.37
N ASP A 52 4.59 -7.57 3.97
CA ASP A 52 5.79 -7.62 3.13
C ASP A 52 5.53 -7.25 1.66
N HIS A 53 4.27 -7.20 1.22
CA HIS A 53 3.92 -6.68 -0.11
C HIS A 53 3.98 -5.15 -0.17
N LEU A 54 3.98 -4.46 0.98
CA LEU A 54 3.91 -2.99 1.04
C LEU A 54 5.02 -2.27 0.25
N PRO A 55 6.31 -2.68 0.31
CA PRO A 55 7.37 -2.06 -0.48
C PRO A 55 7.14 -2.18 -1.99
N HIS A 56 6.49 -3.26 -2.45
CA HIS A 56 6.16 -3.43 -3.87
C HIS A 56 4.98 -2.56 -4.27
N ILE A 57 3.92 -2.55 -3.45
CA ILE A 57 2.72 -1.71 -3.65
C ILE A 57 3.10 -0.23 -3.77
N LEU A 58 4.01 0.24 -2.90
CA LEU A 58 4.46 1.63 -2.88
C LEU A 58 5.57 1.94 -3.90
N GLY A 59 6.01 0.96 -4.70
CA GLY A 59 7.13 1.12 -5.64
C GLY A 59 8.50 1.28 -4.97
N LEU A 60 8.58 1.14 -3.65
CA LEU A 60 9.77 1.44 -2.85
C LEU A 60 10.94 0.48 -3.08
N HIS A 61 10.67 -0.72 -3.58
CA HIS A 61 11.69 -1.66 -4.05
C HIS A 61 12.61 -1.09 -5.16
N LYS A 62 12.19 -0.01 -5.85
CA LYS A 62 13.01 0.67 -6.89
C LYS A 62 13.97 1.72 -6.34
N VAL A 63 13.84 2.08 -5.06
CA VAL A 63 14.65 3.10 -4.36
C VAL A 63 15.37 2.53 -3.15
N ILE A 64 14.96 1.35 -2.68
CA ILE A 64 15.55 0.66 -1.54
C ILE A 64 15.82 -0.78 -1.97
N ASN A 65 17.09 -1.15 -2.02
CA ASN A 65 17.51 -2.51 -2.32
C ASN A 65 17.64 -3.33 -1.02
N GLU A 66 16.54 -3.48 -0.30
CA GLU A 66 16.49 -4.21 0.97
C GLU A 66 15.29 -5.14 1.01
N SER A 67 15.39 -6.17 1.85
CA SER A 67 14.26 -7.06 2.07
C SER A 67 13.09 -6.33 2.72
N ALA A 68 11.88 -6.81 2.47
CA ALA A 68 10.67 -6.23 3.05
C ALA A 68 10.74 -6.15 4.60
N ASN A 69 11.32 -7.15 5.25
CA ASN A 69 11.49 -7.13 6.71
C ASN A 69 12.41 -6.01 7.21
N VAL A 70 13.52 -5.76 6.49
CA VAL A 70 14.44 -4.66 6.83
C VAL A 70 13.74 -3.32 6.61
N PHE A 71 13.05 -3.16 5.49
CA PHE A 71 12.25 -1.99 5.17
C PHE A 71 11.23 -1.67 6.27
N LEU A 72 10.42 -2.66 6.67
CA LEU A 72 9.39 -2.51 7.70
C LEU A 72 10.03 -2.15 9.05
N THR A 73 11.15 -2.77 9.39
CA THR A 73 11.89 -2.47 10.61
C THR A 73 12.39 -1.03 10.62
N LYS A 74 12.93 -0.54 9.50
CA LYS A 74 13.41 0.85 9.39
C LYS A 74 12.29 1.88 9.49
N ILE A 75 11.10 1.60 8.97
CA ILE A 75 9.92 2.45 9.20
C ILE A 75 9.60 2.53 10.69
N LEU A 76 9.51 1.38 11.37
CA LEU A 76 9.18 1.33 12.79
C LEU A 76 10.23 2.05 13.66
N GLN A 77 11.50 1.99 13.26
CA GLN A 77 12.60 2.69 13.92
C GLN A 77 12.72 4.18 13.52
N GLY A 78 11.90 4.68 12.59
CA GLY A 78 12.00 6.05 12.08
C GLY A 78 13.23 6.32 11.20
N LYS A 79 13.97 5.28 10.81
CA LYS A 79 15.17 5.37 9.97
C LYS A 79 14.84 5.51 8.49
N LEU A 80 13.63 5.10 8.09
CA LEU A 80 13.13 5.30 6.74
C LEU A 80 11.92 6.23 6.77
N THR A 81 12.06 7.39 6.13
CA THR A 81 11.05 8.45 6.07
C THR A 81 10.76 8.84 4.62
N HIS A 82 9.63 9.48 4.37
CA HIS A 82 9.34 10.02 3.04
C HIS A 82 10.42 11.03 2.61
N SER A 83 10.90 11.86 3.53
CA SER A 83 11.98 12.81 3.28
C SER A 83 13.30 12.14 2.91
N SER A 84 13.65 10.99 3.49
CA SER A 84 14.85 10.25 3.08
C SER A 84 14.70 9.67 1.67
N ILE A 85 13.49 9.24 1.28
CA ILE A 85 13.23 8.69 -0.06
C ILE A 85 13.15 9.77 -1.14
N LYS A 86 12.59 10.95 -0.82
CA LYS A 86 12.50 12.11 -1.75
C LYS A 86 13.86 12.51 -2.35
N LYS A 87 14.96 12.25 -1.64
CA LYS A 87 16.33 12.55 -2.08
C LYS A 87 16.88 11.55 -3.10
N HIS A 88 16.22 10.40 -3.29
CA HIS A 88 16.69 9.37 -4.19
C HIS A 88 16.41 9.77 -5.65
N HIS A 89 17.37 9.53 -6.56
CA HIS A 89 17.26 9.90 -7.98
C HIS A 89 16.02 9.28 -8.68
N ASN A 90 15.64 8.06 -8.30
CA ASN A 90 14.44 7.38 -8.80
C ASN A 90 13.12 7.80 -8.12
N TYR A 91 13.11 8.78 -7.22
CA TYR A 91 11.89 9.18 -6.50
C TYR A 91 10.76 9.57 -7.45
N GLN A 92 11.08 10.32 -8.51
CA GLN A 92 10.07 10.76 -9.47
C GLN A 92 9.33 9.60 -10.13
N ASN A 93 10.00 8.46 -10.33
CA ASN A 93 9.42 7.26 -10.94
C ASN A 93 8.52 6.45 -9.99
N ILE A 94 8.59 6.72 -8.68
CA ILE A 94 7.80 6.01 -7.65
C ILE A 94 6.75 6.90 -7.00
N LYS A 95 6.76 8.21 -7.25
CA LYS A 95 5.81 9.17 -6.66
C LYS A 95 4.35 8.77 -6.95
N ASP A 96 4.04 8.35 -8.17
CA ASP A 96 2.68 7.91 -8.55
C ASP A 96 2.27 6.61 -7.86
N TRP A 97 3.22 5.71 -7.63
CA TRP A 97 2.99 4.46 -6.89
C TRP A 97 2.62 4.74 -5.43
N LEU A 98 3.22 5.75 -4.81
CA LEU A 98 2.84 6.18 -3.46
C LEU A 98 1.38 6.64 -3.43
N TYR A 99 0.94 7.47 -4.38
CA TYR A 99 -0.45 7.94 -4.44
C TYR A 99 -1.47 6.86 -4.78
N SER A 100 -1.03 5.77 -5.44
CA SER A 100 -1.88 4.60 -5.71
C SER A 100 -2.41 3.93 -4.44
N TYR A 101 -1.82 4.22 -3.27
CA TYR A 101 -2.33 3.74 -1.99
C TYR A 101 -3.79 4.15 -1.71
N ASN A 102 -4.18 5.37 -2.07
CA ASN A 102 -5.57 5.82 -1.95
C ASN A 102 -6.51 5.01 -2.85
N PHE A 103 -6.04 4.61 -4.03
CA PHE A 103 -6.79 3.78 -4.95
C PHE A 103 -7.05 2.38 -4.36
N LEU A 104 -6.06 1.81 -3.66
CA LEU A 104 -6.20 0.55 -2.93
C LEU A 104 -7.36 0.60 -1.92
N HIS A 105 -7.49 1.70 -1.17
CA HIS A 105 -8.63 1.93 -0.28
C HIS A 105 -9.96 1.98 -1.02
N ARG A 106 -10.03 2.73 -2.13
CA ARG A 106 -11.24 2.83 -2.96
C ARG A 106 -11.71 1.47 -3.46
N CYS A 107 -10.77 0.63 -3.93
CA CYS A 107 -11.07 -0.69 -4.48
C CYS A 107 -11.51 -1.70 -3.41
N PHE A 108 -10.74 -1.83 -2.33
CA PHE A 108 -10.90 -2.96 -1.42
C PHE A 108 -11.62 -2.62 -0.10
N ILE A 109 -11.69 -1.35 0.29
CA ILE A 109 -12.28 -0.92 1.57
C ILE A 109 -13.59 -0.18 1.34
N GLU A 110 -13.57 0.87 0.53
CA GLU A 110 -14.76 1.67 0.23
C GLU A 110 -15.67 0.96 -0.79
N LYS A 111 -15.13 0.01 -1.57
CA LYS A 111 -15.83 -0.74 -2.63
C LYS A 111 -16.50 0.17 -3.67
N ILE A 112 -15.93 1.35 -3.94
CA ILE A 112 -16.48 2.35 -4.88
C ILE A 112 -16.10 2.00 -6.35
N TRP A 113 -15.78 0.75 -6.64
CA TRP A 113 -15.51 0.34 -8.02
C TRP A 113 -16.83 0.02 -8.72
N HIS A 114 -17.37 1.04 -9.39
CA HIS A 114 -18.39 0.85 -10.40
C HIS A 114 -17.70 0.29 -11.63
N GLY A 115 -17.87 -1.01 -11.88
CA GLY A 115 -17.36 -1.63 -13.10
C GLY A 115 -17.78 -0.82 -14.32
N VAL A 116 -16.79 -0.44 -15.12
CA VAL A 116 -17.01 -0.04 -16.51
C VAL A 116 -16.97 -1.31 -17.34
#